data_AF-A0A4V6D376-F1
#
_entry.id   AF-A0A4V6D376-F1
#
_cell.length_a   1.000
_cell.length_b   1.000
_cell.length_c   1.000
_cell.angle_alpha   90.00
_cell.angle_beta   90.00
_cell.angle_gamma   90.00
#
_symmetry.space_group_name_H-M   'P 1'
#
loop_
_entity.id
_entity.type
_entity.pdbx_description
1 polymer ?
#
loop_
_entity_poly.entity_id
_entity_poly.type
_entity_poly.pdbx_seq_one_letter_code
_entity_poly.pdbx_strand_id
1 'polypeptide(L)'
;MHLLVFAPNLLPDHMSISESILDQSIDEASKLLKEAKDKKIKGKNKKIEGRSEVLMEINTDDYVGDETRLVAQGVHLARQLIDNIQDFTTRWKVLSDFWAEMMLYVSPSDDVRAHLEILARGGEFITHLRALLTHAGVLKRGPTEPKDVV
;
A
#
# COMPACT_ATOMS: atom_id res chain seq x y z
N MET A 1 5.10 1.78 -4.98
CA MET A 1 5.18 0.97 -6.22
C MET A 1 6.59 0.72 -6.72
N HIS A 2 7.62 1.52 -6.39
CA HIS A 2 8.99 1.27 -6.89
C HIS A 2 9.52 -0.13 -6.54
N LEU A 3 9.35 -0.58 -5.29
CA LEU A 3 9.76 -1.92 -4.86
C LEU A 3 9.03 -3.05 -5.58
N LEU A 4 7.71 -2.93 -5.75
CA LEU A 4 6.91 -3.92 -6.48
C LEU A 4 7.33 -4.05 -7.95
N VAL A 5 7.69 -2.94 -8.60
CA VAL A 5 7.97 -2.89 -10.04
C VAL A 5 9.45 -3.13 -10.36
N PHE A 6 10.36 -2.66 -9.53
CA PHE A 6 11.80 -2.65 -9.82
C PHE A 6 12.62 -3.59 -8.94
N ALA A 7 12.10 -3.99 -7.78
CA ALA A 7 12.80 -4.89 -6.87
C ALA A 7 11.86 -5.89 -6.16
N PRO A 8 11.03 -6.65 -6.92
CA PRO A 8 10.02 -7.53 -6.35
C PRO A 8 10.61 -8.66 -5.50
N ASN A 9 11.86 -9.06 -5.78
CA ASN A 9 12.60 -10.06 -5.00
C ASN A 9 12.89 -9.63 -3.55
N LEU A 10 12.69 -8.33 -3.23
CA LEU A 10 12.86 -7.79 -1.89
C LEU A 10 11.60 -7.90 -1.03
N LEU A 11 10.46 -8.28 -1.64
CA LEU A 11 9.20 -8.39 -0.92
C LEU A 11 9.07 -9.77 -0.26
N PRO A 12 8.43 -9.82 0.91
CA PRO A 12 7.96 -11.09 1.44
C PRO A 12 6.87 -11.66 0.54
N ASP A 13 6.97 -12.96 0.23
CA ASP A 13 6.01 -13.78 -0.54
C ASP A 13 6.11 -13.72 -2.08
N HIS A 14 5.54 -14.72 -2.76
CA HIS A 14 5.78 -15.04 -4.18
C HIS A 14 5.55 -13.85 -5.15
N MET A 15 6.58 -13.48 -5.90
CA MET A 15 6.62 -12.43 -6.94
C MET A 15 5.36 -12.37 -7.83
N SER A 16 4.88 -13.52 -8.30
CA SER A 16 3.71 -13.61 -9.18
C SER A 16 2.40 -13.12 -8.55
N ILE A 17 2.28 -13.22 -7.22
CA ILE A 17 1.12 -12.70 -6.48
C ILE A 17 1.16 -11.17 -6.51
N SER A 18 2.35 -10.60 -6.31
CA SER A 18 2.53 -9.15 -6.23
C SER A 18 2.26 -8.42 -7.55
N GLU A 19 2.67 -9.00 -8.69
CA GLU A 19 2.39 -8.48 -10.03
C GLU A 19 0.90 -8.56 -10.37
N SER A 20 0.27 -9.72 -10.13
CA SER A 20 -1.17 -9.90 -10.36
C SER A 20 -2.01 -8.91 -9.54
N ILE A 21 -1.63 -8.65 -8.29
CA ILE A 21 -2.30 -7.66 -7.43
C ILE A 21 -2.14 -6.25 -7.98
N LEU A 22 -0.95 -5.91 -8.50
CA LEU A 22 -0.68 -4.61 -9.09
C LEU A 22 -1.56 -4.37 -10.32
N ASP A 23 -1.59 -5.32 -11.25
CA ASP A 23 -2.39 -5.21 -12.47
C ASP A 23 -3.89 -5.09 -12.15
N GLN A 24 -4.38 -5.94 -11.24
CA GLN A 24 -5.76 -5.88 -10.75
C GLN A 24 -6.08 -4.51 -10.16
N SER A 25 -5.15 -3.92 -9.39
CA SER A 25 -5.33 -2.58 -8.80
C SER A 25 -5.34 -1.48 -9.86
N ILE A 26 -4.53 -1.59 -10.92
CA ILE A 26 -4.50 -0.63 -12.02
C ILE A 26 -5.82 -0.66 -12.81
N ASP A 27 -6.31 -1.86 -13.10
CA ASP A 27 -7.59 -2.05 -13.78
C ASP A 27 -8.75 -1.53 -12.93
N GLU A 28 -8.72 -1.81 -11.63
CA GLU A 28 -9.70 -1.31 -10.69
C GLU A 28 -9.72 0.23 -10.64
N ALA A 29 -8.56 0.87 -10.48
CA ALA A 29 -8.46 2.33 -10.47
C ALA A 29 -8.97 2.93 -11.78
N SER A 30 -8.65 2.32 -12.91
CA SER A 30 -9.07 2.78 -14.24
C SER A 30 -10.60 2.69 -14.40
N LYS A 31 -11.21 1.59 -13.95
CA LYS A 31 -12.66 1.39 -13.96
C LYS A 31 -13.36 2.42 -13.07
N LEU A 32 -12.89 2.60 -11.83
CA LEU A 32 -13.46 3.56 -10.88
C LEU A 32 -13.40 5.00 -11.41
N LEU A 33 -12.27 5.40 -12.01
CA LEU A 33 -12.11 6.72 -12.62
C LEU A 33 -13.04 6.93 -13.82
N LYS A 34 -13.30 5.89 -14.62
CA LYS A 34 -14.22 5.96 -15.76
C LYS A 34 -15.67 6.09 -15.29
N GLU A 35 -16.10 5.25 -14.35
CA GLU A 35 -17.45 5.27 -13.79
C GLU A 35 -17.79 6.62 -13.15
N ALA A 36 -16.84 7.20 -12.41
CA ALA A 36 -17.02 8.51 -11.78
C ALA A 36 -17.17 9.63 -12.83
N LYS A 37 -16.44 9.57 -13.95
CA LYS A 37 -16.61 10.49 -15.08
C LYS A 37 -17.96 10.31 -15.78
N ASP A 38 -18.38 9.08 -16.03
CA ASP A 38 -19.63 8.77 -16.73
C ASP A 38 -20.87 9.22 -15.93
N LYS A 39 -20.87 9.02 -14.60
CA LYS A 39 -21.91 9.52 -13.70
C LYS A 39 -22.02 11.06 -13.73
N LYS A 40 -20.88 11.74 -13.90
CA LYS A 40 -20.80 13.20 -13.92
C LYS A 40 -21.23 13.84 -15.25
N ILE A 41 -21.03 13.15 -16.38
CA ILE A 41 -21.63 13.57 -17.67
C ILE A 41 -23.16 13.66 -17.56
N LYS A 42 -23.78 12.83 -16.71
CA LYS A 42 -25.22 12.81 -16.47
C LYS A 42 -25.70 13.82 -15.41
N GLY A 43 -24.82 14.32 -14.53
CA GLY A 43 -25.17 15.22 -13.42
C GLY A 43 -24.29 16.47 -13.43
N LYS A 44 -24.86 17.62 -13.84
CA LYS A 44 -24.30 18.99 -13.83
C LYS A 44 -22.79 19.12 -13.56
N ASN A 45 -22.04 19.49 -14.61
CA ASN A 45 -20.58 19.72 -14.59
C ASN A 45 -20.12 20.69 -13.47
N LYS A 46 -19.62 20.15 -12.35
CA LYS A 46 -18.74 20.89 -11.45
C LYS A 46 -17.29 20.70 -11.91
N LYS A 47 -16.47 21.74 -11.96
CA LYS A 47 -15.02 21.59 -12.24
C LYS A 47 -14.40 20.83 -11.06
N ILE A 48 -13.89 19.61 -11.29
CA ILE A 48 -13.10 18.87 -10.30
C ILE A 48 -11.64 19.07 -10.69
N GLU A 49 -10.78 19.30 -9.70
CA GLU A 49 -9.42 19.77 -9.89
C GLU A 49 -8.38 18.64 -9.80
N GLY A 50 -8.76 17.42 -9.38
CA GLY A 50 -7.85 16.28 -9.36
C GLY A 50 -8.48 14.89 -9.40
N ARG A 51 -7.69 13.88 -9.78
CA ARG A 51 -8.10 12.46 -9.75
C ARG A 51 -8.49 11.98 -8.34
N SER A 52 -7.86 12.53 -7.30
CA SER A 52 -8.14 12.19 -5.90
C SER A 52 -9.56 12.60 -5.49
N GLU A 53 -9.99 13.81 -5.82
CA GLU A 53 -11.35 14.29 -5.55
C GLU A 53 -12.41 13.43 -6.25
N VAL A 54 -12.15 13.03 -7.50
CA VAL A 54 -13.04 12.13 -8.26
C VAL A 54 -13.23 10.79 -7.53
N LEU A 55 -12.15 10.21 -7.00
CA LEU A 55 -12.21 8.95 -6.25
C LEU A 55 -12.96 9.11 -4.92
N MET A 56 -12.81 10.26 -4.27
CA MET A 56 -13.47 10.57 -3.00
C MET A 56 -14.98 10.76 -3.12
N GLU A 57 -15.54 10.88 -4.32
CA GLU A 57 -16.99 10.90 -4.56
C GLU A 57 -17.63 9.51 -4.75
N ILE A 58 -16.82 8.44 -4.86
CA ILE A 58 -17.30 7.09 -5.17
C ILE A 58 -17.90 6.44 -3.92
N ASN A 59 -19.19 6.09 -3.94
CA ASN A 59 -19.79 5.39 -2.80
C ASN A 59 -19.12 4.01 -2.60
N THR A 60 -18.38 3.83 -1.50
CA THR A 60 -17.63 2.59 -1.21
C THR A 60 -18.46 1.56 -0.44
N ASP A 61 -19.64 1.95 0.05
CA ASP A 61 -20.51 1.13 0.90
C ASP A 61 -21.09 -0.11 0.17
N ASP A 62 -21.04 -0.13 -1.16
CA ASP A 62 -21.55 -1.23 -1.99
C ASP A 62 -20.54 -2.41 -2.11
N TYR A 63 -19.37 -2.32 -1.48
CA TYR A 63 -18.24 -3.23 -1.73
C TYR A 63 -17.81 -4.07 -0.51
N VAL A 64 -18.68 -4.20 0.50
CA VAL A 64 -18.38 -4.92 1.76
C VAL A 64 -18.29 -6.46 1.58
N GLY A 65 -18.49 -7.00 0.38
CA GLY A 65 -18.67 -8.45 0.18
C GLY A 65 -17.77 -9.19 -0.80
N ASP A 66 -16.86 -8.54 -1.53
CA ASP A 66 -16.06 -9.22 -2.56
C ASP A 66 -14.56 -9.02 -2.37
N GLU A 67 -13.80 -10.11 -2.52
CA GLU A 67 -12.34 -10.12 -2.37
C GLU A 67 -11.69 -9.11 -3.33
N THR A 68 -10.70 -8.38 -2.81
CA THR A 68 -9.64 -7.69 -3.59
C THR A 68 -10.03 -6.49 -4.46
N ARG A 69 -10.81 -5.55 -3.92
CA ARG A 69 -10.87 -4.17 -4.45
C ARG A 69 -9.98 -3.23 -3.63
N LEU A 70 -8.66 -3.42 -3.75
CA LEU A 70 -7.65 -2.70 -2.97
C LEU A 70 -7.72 -1.18 -3.16
N VAL A 71 -8.09 -0.71 -4.36
CA VAL A 71 -8.22 0.72 -4.61
C VAL A 71 -9.43 1.29 -3.87
N ALA A 72 -10.56 0.59 -3.89
CA ALA A 72 -11.74 0.98 -3.12
C ALA A 72 -11.46 1.00 -1.60
N GLN A 73 -10.73 0.01 -1.09
CA GLN A 73 -10.28 -0.02 0.31
C GLN A 73 -9.35 1.16 0.65
N GLY A 74 -8.41 1.49 -0.25
CA GLY A 74 -7.54 2.65 -0.11
C GLY A 74 -8.31 3.98 -0.07
N VAL A 75 -9.35 4.13 -0.91
CA VAL A 75 -10.25 5.28 -0.89
C VAL A 75 -11.04 5.34 0.42
N HIS A 76 -11.54 4.21 0.90
CA HIS A 76 -12.26 4.13 2.17
C HIS A 76 -11.35 4.53 3.35
N LEU A 77 -10.13 4.00 3.41
CA LEU A 77 -9.13 4.38 4.41
C LEU A 77 -8.80 5.88 4.35
N ALA A 78 -8.63 6.43 3.15
CA ALA A 78 -8.37 7.86 2.97
C ALA A 78 -9.51 8.72 3.53
N ARG A 79 -10.78 8.34 3.31
CA ARG A 79 -11.94 9.00 3.93
C ARG A 79 -11.89 8.93 5.44
N GLN A 80 -11.70 7.73 6.01
CA GLN A 80 -11.62 7.57 7.45
C GLN A 80 -10.53 8.46 8.07
N LEU A 81 -9.35 8.56 7.45
CA LEU A 81 -8.28 9.43 7.90
C LEU A 81 -8.64 10.92 7.79
N ILE A 82 -9.35 11.31 6.72
CA ILE A 82 -9.76 12.70 6.51
C ILE A 82 -10.86 13.12 7.49
N ASP A 83 -11.85 12.27 7.69
CA ASP A 83 -13.05 12.56 8.47
C ASP A 83 -12.77 12.46 9.98
N ASN A 84 -11.95 11.50 10.41
CA ASN A 84 -11.67 11.25 11.83
C ASN A 84 -10.47 12.05 12.38
N ILE A 85 -9.56 12.53 11.51
CA ILE A 85 -8.37 13.28 11.94
C ILE A 85 -8.35 14.63 11.24
N GLN A 86 -8.87 15.67 11.91
CA GLN A 86 -8.93 17.02 11.34
C GLN A 86 -7.54 17.68 11.22
N ASP A 87 -6.65 17.43 12.17
CA ASP A 87 -5.32 18.02 12.16
C ASP A 87 -4.43 17.38 11.09
N PHE A 88 -3.97 18.21 10.15
CA PHE A 88 -3.15 17.79 9.03
C PHE A 88 -1.84 17.15 9.48
N THR A 89 -1.16 17.74 10.46
CA THR A 89 0.13 17.24 10.96
C THR A 89 -0.03 15.86 11.60
N THR A 90 -1.07 15.67 12.40
CA THR A 90 -1.40 14.38 13.02
C THR A 90 -1.73 13.32 11.98
N ARG A 91 -2.50 13.68 10.94
CA ARG A 91 -2.83 12.75 9.86
C ARG A 91 -1.58 12.27 9.12
N TRP A 92 -0.66 13.18 8.80
CA TRP A 92 0.62 12.83 8.19
C TRP A 92 1.50 12.00 9.10
N LYS A 93 1.48 12.27 10.40
CA LYS A 93 2.22 11.46 11.37
C LYS A 93 1.72 10.01 11.40
N VAL A 94 0.41 9.79 11.45
CA VAL A 94 -0.16 8.43 11.39
C VAL A 94 0.27 7.72 10.11
N LEU A 95 0.22 8.42 8.97
CA LEU A 95 0.64 7.85 7.70
C LEU A 95 2.15 7.55 7.68
N SER A 96 2.99 8.42 8.23
CA SER A 96 4.44 8.21 8.29
C SER A 96 4.81 7.05 9.22
N ASP A 97 4.15 6.94 10.37
CA ASP A 97 4.38 5.86 11.33
C ASP A 97 4.00 4.52 10.70
N PHE A 98 2.82 4.45 10.06
CA PHE A 98 2.40 3.26 9.31
C PHE A 98 3.40 2.86 8.21
N TRP A 99 3.87 3.82 7.40
CA TRP A 99 4.85 3.51 6.36
C TRP A 99 6.20 3.07 6.93
N ALA A 100 6.64 3.66 8.04
CA ALA A 100 7.88 3.26 8.71
C ALA A 100 7.76 1.83 9.26
N GLU A 101 6.65 1.50 9.91
CA GLU A 101 6.35 0.14 10.39
C GLU A 101 6.26 -0.87 9.23
N MET A 102 5.58 -0.52 8.14
CA MET A 102 5.50 -1.38 6.95
C MET A 102 6.87 -1.65 6.35
N MET A 103 7.72 -0.61 6.24
CA MET A 103 9.10 -0.76 5.74
C MET A 103 9.94 -1.66 6.64
N LEU A 104 9.80 -1.53 7.96
CA LEU A 104 10.45 -2.42 8.93
C LEU A 104 9.92 -3.86 8.84
N TYR A 105 8.62 -4.04 8.59
CA TYR A 105 7.99 -5.35 8.46
C TYR A 105 8.42 -6.10 7.20
N VAL A 106 8.50 -5.41 6.04
CA VAL A 106 8.92 -6.04 4.78
C VAL A 106 10.42 -6.27 4.67
N SER A 107 11.23 -5.60 5.52
CA SER A 107 12.69 -5.65 5.42
C SER A 107 13.31 -7.04 5.71
N PRO A 108 12.84 -7.83 6.70
CA PRO A 108 13.22 -9.23 6.87
C PRO A 108 12.52 -10.12 5.82
N SER A 109 13.11 -10.24 4.63
CA SER A 109 12.67 -11.18 3.58
C SER A 109 13.60 -12.40 3.49
N ASP A 110 12.99 -13.56 3.26
CA ASP A 110 13.63 -14.89 3.26
C ASP A 110 14.65 -15.09 2.12
N ASP A 111 14.61 -14.28 1.05
CA ASP A 111 15.58 -14.41 -0.05
C ASP A 111 16.89 -13.68 0.26
N VAL A 112 17.70 -14.25 1.15
CA VAL A 112 19.04 -13.74 1.48
C VAL A 112 19.92 -13.57 0.23
N ARG A 113 19.68 -14.32 -0.86
CA ARG A 113 20.52 -14.36 -2.05
C ARG A 113 20.25 -13.20 -3.00
N ALA A 114 18.98 -12.86 -3.23
CA ALA A 114 18.60 -11.68 -4.03
C ALA A 114 19.09 -10.36 -3.38
N HIS A 115 19.06 -10.29 -2.05
CA HIS A 115 19.50 -9.09 -1.33
C HIS A 115 21.03 -8.91 -1.34
N LEU A 116 21.82 -9.99 -1.40
CA LEU A 116 23.28 -9.93 -1.46
C LEU A 116 23.79 -9.36 -2.79
N GLU A 117 23.14 -9.71 -3.91
CA GLU A 117 23.49 -9.20 -5.24
C GLU A 117 23.18 -7.70 -5.41
N ILE A 118 22.10 -7.21 -4.78
CA ILE A 118 21.72 -5.79 -4.82
C ILE A 118 22.64 -4.94 -3.91
N LEU A 119 23.04 -5.47 -2.75
CA LEU A 119 23.98 -4.79 -1.85
C LEU A 119 25.35 -4.59 -2.51
N ALA A 120 25.83 -5.57 -3.28
CA ALA A 120 27.10 -5.48 -4.00
C ALA A 120 27.13 -4.39 -5.09
N ARG A 121 25.96 -3.86 -5.49
CA ARG A 121 25.81 -2.79 -6.49
C ARG A 121 25.51 -1.41 -5.91
N GLY A 122 25.55 -1.26 -4.59
CA GLY A 122 25.32 0.02 -3.89
C GLY A 122 24.08 0.05 -2.99
N GLY A 123 23.24 -0.99 -3.02
CA GLY A 123 22.08 -1.16 -2.13
C GLY A 123 20.98 -0.11 -2.30
N GLU A 124 19.73 -0.50 -2.08
CA GLU A 124 18.63 0.46 -1.92
C GLU A 124 18.44 0.77 -0.42
N PHE A 125 17.61 1.78 -0.09
CA PHE A 125 17.30 2.14 1.30
C PHE A 125 16.86 0.93 2.16
N ILE A 126 16.05 0.03 1.58
CA ILE A 126 15.62 -1.21 2.25
C ILE A 126 16.79 -2.16 2.56
N THR A 127 17.81 -2.20 1.70
CA THR A 127 18.99 -3.04 1.91
C THR A 127 19.79 -2.55 3.13
N HIS A 128 19.87 -1.23 3.32
CA HIS A 128 20.51 -0.63 4.50
C HIS A 128 19.70 -0.91 5.77
N LEU A 129 18.37 -0.78 5.71
CA LEU A 129 17.48 -1.11 6.83
C LEU A 129 17.62 -2.57 7.26
N ARG A 130 17.71 -3.49 6.28
CA ARG A 130 17.93 -4.92 6.53
C ARG A 130 19.28 -5.20 7.20
N ALA A 131 20.35 -4.56 6.76
CA ALA A 131 21.68 -4.72 7.35
C ALA A 131 21.67 -4.32 8.84
N LEU A 132 20.99 -3.22 9.17
CA LEU A 132 20.80 -2.75 10.55
C LEU A 132 19.96 -3.73 11.38
N LEU A 133 18.84 -4.22 10.84
CA LEU A 133 17.98 -5.20 11.51
C LEU A 133 18.70 -6.53 11.75
N THR A 134 19.47 -7.00 10.77
CA THR A 134 20.30 -8.22 10.87
C THR A 134 21.35 -8.05 11.96
N HIS A 135 22.04 -6.91 11.99
CA HIS A 135 23.00 -6.58 13.04
C HIS A 135 22.35 -6.50 14.42
N ALA A 136 21.10 -6.03 14.50
CA ALA A 136 20.31 -6.00 15.74
C ALA A 136 19.69 -7.37 16.13
N GLY A 137 19.91 -8.43 15.34
CA GLY A 137 19.38 -9.78 15.60
C GLY A 137 17.90 -9.99 15.18
N VAL A 138 17.31 -9.04 14.45
CA VAL A 138 15.93 -9.12 13.95
C VAL A 138 15.94 -9.80 12.58
N LEU A 139 15.95 -11.13 12.58
CA LEU A 139 16.13 -11.96 11.38
C LEU A 139 14.82 -12.46 10.76
N LYS A 140 13.71 -12.38 11.51
CA LYS A 140 12.40 -12.90 11.09
C LYS A 140 11.30 -11.93 11.50
N ARG A 141 10.21 -11.96 10.74
CA ARG A 141 8.94 -11.33 11.14
C ARG A 141 8.46 -11.99 12.45
N GLY A 142 7.89 -11.21 13.36
CA GLY A 142 7.22 -11.76 14.54
C GLY A 142 6.05 -12.67 14.12
N PRO A 143 5.64 -13.65 14.95
CA PRO A 143 4.52 -14.51 14.63
C PRO A 143 3.24 -13.68 14.41
N THR A 144 2.50 -13.99 13.35
CA THR A 144 1.23 -13.34 12.99
C THR A 144 0.02 -13.89 13.74
N GLU A 145 0.22 -14.69 14.79
CA GLU A 145 -0.89 -15.25 15.57
C GLU A 145 -1.48 -14.20 16.53
N PRO A 146 -2.82 -14.10 16.62
CA PRO A 146 -3.45 -13.35 17.69
C PRO A 146 -3.01 -13.96 19.01
N LYS A 147 -2.46 -13.14 19.91
CA LYS A 147 -2.31 -13.57 21.30
C LYS A 147 -3.72 -13.65 21.87
N ASP A 148 -4.28 -14.85 21.92
CA ASP A 148 -5.45 -15.13 22.73
C ASP A 148 -5.10 -14.72 24.17
N VAL A 149 -5.71 -13.61 24.59
CA VAL A 149 -5.65 -13.16 25.97
C VAL A 149 -6.61 -14.06 26.73
N VAL A 150 -6.05 -15.02 27.47
CA VAL A 150 -6.75 -15.84 28.47
C VAL A 150 -7.21 -14.97 29.64
#